data_AF-A0A9P3AJ80-F1
#
_entry.id   AF-A0A9P3AJ80-F1
#
_cell.length_a   1.000
_cell.length_b   1.000
_cell.length_c   1.000
_cell.angle_alpha   90.00
_cell.angle_beta   90.00
_cell.angle_gamma   90.00
#
_symmetry.space_group_name_H-M   'P 1'
#
loop_
_entity.id
_entity.type
_entity.pdbx_description
1 polymer ?
#
loop_
_entity_poly.entity_id
_entity_poly.type
_entity_poly.pdbx_seq_one_letter_code
_entity_poly.pdbx_strand_id
1 'polypeptide(L)'
;MKPSISEFSYGYAVTNEVVKLLGTSIAAAPEFPTLYAEGQAGGGYDVKIVGGSPVFLQFKLSHHMVRSNCKEYGLMGGPYYRWHLHSLQRSDQHNLLLDLESKGNLVLYTAPMFHEAAELNSHFLHDGILDNSAAFLPSDIGPLPDEKDHYMVFNRAGVVHRCSEDPVPAKFHILSRFLQDQVNKPATRSLEAGGVIKLGDQIVEAVKVARSRRSHDSGSRPSEIDTEELSKVIRARPSLETLSLISRTVLDSELLVINPQWQRTPKHSP
;
A
#
# COMPACT_ATOMS: atom_id res chain seq x y z
N MET A 1 13.68 19.12 -2.13
CA MET A 1 14.31 18.41 -3.26
C MET A 1 13.33 17.36 -3.73
N LYS A 2 13.11 17.26 -5.05
CA LYS A 2 12.24 16.22 -5.62
C LYS A 2 13.00 14.89 -5.63
N PRO A 3 12.31 13.75 -5.45
CA PRO A 3 12.94 12.44 -5.59
C PRO A 3 13.46 12.25 -7.01
N SER A 4 14.64 11.62 -7.15
CA SER A 4 15.21 11.18 -8.44
C SER A 4 14.97 9.69 -8.70
N ILE A 5 14.09 9.08 -7.91
CA ILE A 5 13.64 7.69 -8.02
C ILE A 5 12.18 7.64 -8.51
N SER A 6 11.80 6.56 -9.19
CA SER A 6 10.41 6.31 -9.57
C SER A 6 9.68 5.51 -8.49
N GLU A 7 8.35 5.71 -8.39
CA GLU A 7 7.52 4.93 -7.46
C GLU A 7 7.56 3.44 -7.80
N PHE A 8 7.61 3.12 -9.10
CA PHE A 8 7.77 1.75 -9.59
C PHE A 8 9.08 1.11 -9.12
N SER A 9 10.22 1.81 -9.28
CA SER A 9 11.53 1.30 -8.84
C SER A 9 11.58 1.09 -7.32
N TYR A 10 10.99 2.02 -6.57
CA TYR A 10 10.88 1.87 -5.11
C TYR A 10 9.97 0.70 -4.72
N GLY A 11 8.80 0.58 -5.36
CA GLY A 11 7.86 -0.51 -5.12
C GLY A 11 8.47 -1.87 -5.42
N TYR A 12 9.18 -2.00 -6.55
CA TYR A 12 9.96 -3.20 -6.87
C TYR A 12 11.00 -3.52 -5.80
N ALA A 13 11.77 -2.54 -5.35
CA ALA A 13 12.81 -2.72 -4.34
C ALA A 13 12.23 -3.19 -3.00
N VAL A 14 11.13 -2.57 -2.54
CA VAL A 14 10.39 -3.00 -1.34
C VAL A 14 9.92 -4.43 -1.51
N THR A 15 9.21 -4.73 -2.59
CA THR A 15 8.65 -6.05 -2.85
C THR A 15 9.72 -7.15 -2.91
N ASN A 16 10.85 -6.88 -3.58
CA ASN A 16 11.99 -7.80 -3.63
C ASN A 16 12.57 -8.07 -2.24
N GLU A 17 12.72 -7.04 -1.41
CA GLU A 17 13.25 -7.23 -0.05
C GLU A 17 12.22 -7.87 0.89
N VAL A 18 10.92 -7.62 0.71
CA VAL A 18 9.86 -8.38 1.39
C VAL A 18 9.97 -9.86 1.02
N VAL A 19 10.20 -10.20 -0.26
CA VAL A 19 10.44 -11.59 -0.68
C VAL A 19 11.63 -12.21 0.05
N LYS A 20 12.73 -11.48 0.18
CA LYS A 20 13.90 -11.95 0.94
C LYS A 20 13.60 -12.11 2.43
N LEU A 21 12.94 -11.13 3.05
CA LEU A 21 12.56 -11.14 4.47
C LEU A 21 11.63 -12.30 4.80
N LEU A 22 10.68 -12.58 3.91
CA LEU A 22 9.68 -13.64 4.07
C LEU A 22 10.20 -15.02 3.65
N GLY A 23 11.23 -15.09 2.81
CA GLY A 23 11.80 -16.34 2.31
C GLY A 23 10.77 -17.18 1.55
N THR A 24 10.57 -18.44 1.94
CA THR A 24 9.58 -19.37 1.37
C THR A 24 8.13 -19.01 1.71
N SER A 25 7.89 -17.91 2.44
CA SER A 25 6.58 -17.48 2.96
C SER A 25 5.73 -16.66 1.99
N ILE A 26 6.12 -16.65 0.71
CA ILE A 26 5.36 -15.99 -0.36
C ILE A 26 4.63 -17.01 -1.22
N ALA A 27 3.36 -16.68 -1.44
CA ALA A 27 2.32 -17.54 -1.99
C ALA A 27 2.31 -17.55 -3.51
N ALA A 28 2.46 -16.35 -4.04
CA ALA A 28 2.39 -16.00 -5.44
C ALA A 28 3.47 -14.95 -5.68
N ALA A 29 4.03 -14.96 -6.88
CA ALA A 29 4.90 -13.88 -7.30
C ALA A 29 4.12 -12.56 -7.22
N PRO A 30 4.73 -11.48 -6.69
CA PRO A 30 4.19 -10.14 -6.85
C PRO A 30 4.04 -9.83 -8.34
N GLU A 31 2.81 -9.65 -8.80
CA GLU A 31 2.54 -9.32 -10.19
C GLU A 31 2.59 -7.80 -10.36
N PHE A 32 3.55 -7.33 -11.15
CA PHE A 32 3.53 -5.96 -11.68
C PHE A 32 2.85 -5.99 -13.05
N PRO A 33 1.56 -5.63 -13.16
CA PRO A 33 0.88 -5.68 -14.45
C PRO A 33 1.55 -4.70 -15.43
N THR A 34 1.81 -5.17 -16.65
CA THR A 34 2.15 -4.30 -17.77
C THR A 34 0.86 -3.84 -18.45
N LEU A 35 0.86 -2.65 -19.07
CA LEU A 35 -0.24 -2.15 -19.92
C LEU A 35 -0.66 -3.14 -21.03
N TYR A 36 0.19 -4.11 -21.36
CA TYR A 36 -0.07 -5.16 -22.35
C TYR A 36 -0.83 -6.37 -21.78
N ALA A 37 -0.61 -6.71 -20.50
CA ALA A 37 -1.33 -7.78 -19.81
C ALA A 37 -2.82 -7.42 -19.56
N GLU A 38 -3.14 -6.13 -19.63
CA GLU A 38 -4.50 -5.58 -19.56
C GLU A 38 -5.40 -6.00 -20.75
N GLY A 39 -4.83 -6.61 -21.80
CA GLY A 39 -5.54 -6.96 -23.04
C GLY A 39 -5.51 -8.43 -23.47
N GLN A 40 -5.04 -9.38 -22.66
CA GLN A 40 -4.98 -10.80 -23.06
C GLN A 40 -5.69 -11.73 -22.07
N ALA A 41 -6.57 -12.58 -22.61
CA ALA A 41 -7.24 -13.64 -21.87
C ALA A 41 -6.31 -14.85 -21.73
N GLY A 42 -5.84 -15.10 -20.52
CA GLY A 42 -5.26 -16.40 -20.15
C GLY A 42 -3.79 -16.34 -19.78
N GLY A 43 -3.53 -16.22 -18.49
CA GLY A 43 -2.25 -16.55 -17.85
C GLY A 43 -2.55 -17.02 -16.45
N GLY A 44 -3.12 -18.24 -16.32
CA GLY A 44 -3.47 -18.80 -15.03
C GLY A 44 -2.30 -19.61 -14.48
N TYR A 45 -1.74 -19.18 -13.35
CA TYR A 45 -1.05 -20.10 -12.45
C TYR A 45 -2.04 -20.49 -11.35
N ASP A 46 -2.53 -21.72 -11.40
CA ASP A 46 -3.43 -22.27 -10.37
C ASP A 46 -2.62 -22.62 -9.11
N VAL A 47 -1.99 -21.61 -8.48
CA VAL A 47 -1.35 -21.79 -7.19
C VAL A 47 -2.44 -21.78 -6.14
N LYS A 48 -2.77 -22.97 -5.63
CA LYS A 48 -3.69 -23.12 -4.50
C LYS A 48 -3.04 -22.55 -3.24
N ILE A 49 -3.23 -21.26 -3.02
CA ILE A 49 -2.71 -20.53 -1.87
C ILE A 49 -3.63 -20.81 -0.67
N VAL A 50 -3.27 -21.85 0.10
CA VAL A 50 -3.99 -22.23 1.32
C VAL A 50 -3.51 -21.33 2.46
N GLY A 51 -4.15 -20.16 2.59
CA GLY A 51 -3.95 -19.22 3.70
C GLY A 51 -2.87 -18.16 3.48
N GLY A 52 -2.92 -17.13 4.32
CA GLY A 52 -2.05 -15.97 4.31
C GLY A 52 -2.77 -14.70 4.77
N SER A 53 -2.02 -13.70 5.18
CA SER A 53 -2.52 -12.37 5.53
C SER A 53 -2.34 -11.45 4.32
N PRO A 54 -3.43 -11.00 3.67
CA PRO A 54 -3.34 -10.03 2.58
C PRO A 54 -2.90 -8.67 3.13
N VAL A 55 -1.97 -8.05 2.43
CA VAL A 55 -1.39 -6.74 2.75
C VAL A 55 -1.53 -5.84 1.54
N PHE A 56 -2.23 -4.72 1.70
CA PHE A 56 -2.38 -3.70 0.68
C PHE A 56 -1.31 -2.63 0.90
N LEU A 57 -0.36 -2.52 -0.03
CA LEU A 57 0.72 -1.54 0.01
C LEU A 57 0.49 -0.44 -1.02
N GLN A 58 0.26 0.77 -0.55
CA GLN A 58 0.31 1.96 -1.39
C GLN A 58 1.73 2.55 -1.31
N PHE A 59 2.45 2.52 -2.42
CA PHE A 59 3.75 3.17 -2.52
C PHE A 59 3.60 4.69 -2.61
N LYS A 60 4.58 5.39 -2.02
CA LYS A 60 4.75 6.84 -2.10
C LYS A 60 6.21 7.18 -2.29
N LEU A 61 6.46 8.33 -2.89
CA LEU A 61 7.78 8.93 -2.99
C LEU A 61 7.95 10.11 -2.05
N SER A 62 9.13 10.21 -1.46
CA SER A 62 9.47 11.26 -0.52
C SER A 62 10.21 12.41 -1.18
N HIS A 63 9.68 13.62 -1.03
CA HIS A 63 10.42 14.86 -1.24
C HIS A 63 11.27 15.14 0.00
N HIS A 64 12.54 15.47 -0.18
CA HIS A 64 13.44 15.81 0.93
C HIS A 64 13.54 17.32 1.11
N MET A 65 12.99 17.84 2.20
CA MET A 65 12.90 19.26 2.52
C MET A 65 14.04 19.63 3.47
N VAL A 66 15.03 20.38 2.98
CA VAL A 66 16.29 20.63 3.72
C VAL A 66 16.52 22.08 4.13
N ARG A 67 15.79 23.03 3.53
CA ARG A 67 16.01 24.46 3.75
C ARG A 67 15.22 24.93 4.96
N SER A 68 15.80 25.80 5.77
CA SER A 68 15.16 26.38 6.96
C SER A 68 13.90 27.19 6.67
N ASN A 69 13.71 27.64 5.42
CA ASN A 69 12.52 28.35 4.97
C ASN A 69 11.37 27.43 4.52
N CYS A 70 11.54 26.10 4.59
CA CYS A 70 10.44 25.17 4.35
C CYS A 70 9.40 25.30 5.47
N LYS A 71 8.11 25.26 5.11
CA LYS A 71 6.98 25.58 6.01
C LYS A 71 7.02 24.79 7.33
N GLU A 72 7.39 23.52 7.30
CA GLU A 72 7.43 22.65 8.48
C GLU A 72 8.83 22.49 9.09
N TYR A 73 9.85 23.22 8.62
CA TYR A 73 11.23 23.00 9.09
C TYR A 73 11.38 23.16 10.61
N GLY A 74 10.74 24.19 11.17
CA GLY A 74 10.71 24.43 12.62
C GLY A 74 9.96 23.34 13.38
N LEU A 75 8.81 22.90 12.87
CA LEU A 75 8.00 21.81 13.43
C LEU A 75 8.79 20.49 13.47
N MET A 76 9.58 20.23 12.43
CA MET A 76 10.34 19.00 12.25
C MET A 76 11.73 19.06 12.91
N GLY A 77 12.13 20.22 13.44
CA GLY A 77 13.45 20.41 14.07
C GLY A 77 14.64 20.28 13.12
N GLY A 78 14.43 20.41 11.80
CA GLY A 78 15.46 20.16 10.80
C GLY A 78 14.93 19.62 9.47
N PRO A 79 15.82 19.06 8.63
CA PRO A 79 15.43 18.39 7.39
C PRO A 79 14.41 17.26 7.59
N TYR A 80 13.48 17.13 6.65
CA TYR A 80 12.38 16.17 6.73
C TYR A 80 11.97 15.64 5.36
N TYR A 81 11.28 14.50 5.36
CA TYR A 81 10.67 13.90 4.18
C TYR A 81 9.20 14.28 4.10
N ARG A 82 8.68 14.44 2.87
CA ARG A 82 7.28 14.79 2.60
C ARG A 82 6.71 14.01 1.44
N TRP A 83 5.52 13.46 1.60
CA TRP A 83 4.74 12.89 0.51
C TRP A 83 3.29 13.36 0.57
N HIS A 84 2.64 13.47 -0.59
CA HIS A 84 1.30 14.03 -0.70
C HIS A 84 0.22 12.96 -0.58
N LEU A 85 -0.84 13.28 0.15
CA LEU A 85 -2.11 12.57 0.08
C LEU A 85 -2.89 13.17 -1.10
N HIS A 86 -3.56 12.33 -1.88
CA HIS A 86 -4.45 12.87 -2.90
C HIS A 86 -5.58 13.63 -2.21
N SER A 87 -5.79 14.87 -2.63
CA SER A 87 -6.95 15.67 -2.21
C SER A 87 -8.25 14.92 -2.54
N LEU A 88 -9.24 15.02 -1.64
CA LEU A 88 -10.56 14.38 -1.83
C LEU A 88 -11.27 14.87 -3.09
N GLN A 89 -10.93 16.07 -3.59
CA GLN A 89 -11.40 16.54 -4.88
C GLN A 89 -10.97 15.61 -6.02
N ARG A 90 -9.74 15.12 -5.96
CA ARG A 90 -9.14 14.35 -7.04
C ARG A 90 -9.32 12.85 -6.86
N SER A 91 -9.35 12.38 -5.62
CA SER A 91 -9.48 10.96 -5.31
C SER A 91 -9.94 10.71 -3.89
N ASP A 92 -10.85 9.74 -3.74
CA ASP A 92 -11.32 9.25 -2.43
C ASP A 92 -10.43 8.12 -1.88
N GLN A 93 -9.22 7.97 -2.45
CA GLN A 93 -8.29 6.87 -2.20
C GLN A 93 -8.02 6.68 -0.71
N HIS A 94 -7.79 7.77 0.04
CA HIS A 94 -7.49 7.68 1.46
C HIS A 94 -8.66 7.12 2.26
N ASN A 95 -9.88 7.59 2.00
CA ASN A 95 -11.07 7.11 2.70
C ASN A 95 -11.38 5.65 2.35
N LEU A 96 -11.13 5.23 1.12
CA LEU A 96 -11.27 3.84 0.71
C LEU A 96 -10.27 2.94 1.44
N LEU A 97 -9.01 3.36 1.58
CA LEU A 97 -7.98 2.60 2.30
C LEU A 97 -8.27 2.55 3.80
N LEU A 98 -8.76 3.65 4.37
CA LEU A 98 -9.20 3.73 5.77
C LEU A 98 -10.40 2.82 6.04
N ASP A 99 -11.39 2.80 5.15
CA ASP A 99 -12.54 1.91 5.27
C ASP A 99 -12.14 0.44 5.15
N LEU A 100 -11.26 0.11 4.20
CA LEU A 100 -10.73 -1.24 4.04
C LEU A 100 -9.95 -1.70 5.28
N GLU A 101 -9.11 -0.83 5.85
CA GLU A 101 -8.40 -1.09 7.11
C GLU A 101 -9.37 -1.33 8.27
N SER A 102 -10.42 -0.51 8.41
CA SER A 102 -11.43 -0.63 9.48
C SER A 102 -12.17 -1.99 9.48
N LYS A 103 -12.23 -2.65 8.32
CA LYS A 103 -12.76 -4.02 8.14
C LYS A 103 -11.75 -5.11 8.53
N GLY A 104 -10.65 -4.74 9.19
CA GLY A 104 -9.59 -5.62 9.68
C GLY A 104 -8.65 -6.11 8.58
N ASN A 105 -8.50 -5.36 7.48
CA ASN A 105 -7.49 -5.63 6.47
C ASN A 105 -6.19 -4.91 6.82
N LEU A 106 -5.05 -5.51 6.47
CA LEU A 106 -3.78 -4.86 6.66
C LEU A 106 -3.51 -3.92 5.48
N VAL A 107 -3.57 -2.61 5.72
CA VAL A 107 -3.41 -1.58 4.70
C VAL A 107 -2.33 -0.61 5.15
N LEU A 108 -1.37 -0.31 4.27
CA LEU A 108 -0.23 0.55 4.59
C LEU A 108 0.05 1.50 3.44
N TYR A 109 0.32 2.76 3.77
CA TYR A 109 1.19 3.57 2.94
C TYR A 109 2.65 3.26 3.28
N THR A 110 3.51 3.20 2.27
CA THR A 110 4.95 3.09 2.49
C THR A 110 5.70 4.16 1.71
N ALA A 111 6.64 4.84 2.38
CA ALA A 111 7.45 5.89 1.80
C ALA A 111 8.92 5.76 2.23
N PRO A 112 9.88 6.00 1.33
CA PRO A 112 11.30 5.91 1.66
C PRO A 112 11.74 7.09 2.54
N MET A 113 12.66 6.85 3.47
CA MET A 113 13.45 7.88 4.15
C MET A 113 14.72 8.20 3.34
N PHE A 114 14.60 8.20 2.02
CA PHE A 114 15.64 8.53 1.04
C PHE A 114 14.93 9.01 -0.22
N HIS A 115 15.67 9.63 -1.14
CA HIS A 115 15.08 10.24 -2.32
C HIS A 115 15.99 10.22 -3.55
N GLU A 116 17.26 9.87 -3.39
CA GLU A 116 18.23 9.80 -4.49
C GLU A 116 18.37 8.38 -5.04
N ALA A 117 18.61 8.28 -6.35
CA ALA A 117 18.91 7.00 -7.00
C ALA A 117 20.15 6.31 -6.41
N ALA A 118 21.15 7.06 -5.96
CA ALA A 118 22.34 6.51 -5.30
C ALA A 118 22.00 5.86 -3.95
N GLU A 119 21.11 6.50 -3.17
CA GLU A 119 20.60 5.93 -1.91
C GLU A 119 19.79 4.66 -2.18
N LEU A 120 18.90 4.68 -3.18
CA LEU A 120 18.13 3.49 -3.59
C LEU A 120 19.05 2.32 -3.96
N ASN A 121 20.07 2.56 -4.80
CA ASN A 121 21.02 1.53 -5.21
C ASN A 121 21.79 0.98 -4.02
N SER A 122 22.28 1.86 -3.14
CA SER A 122 23.01 1.46 -1.93
C SER A 122 22.13 0.59 -1.03
N HIS A 123 20.91 1.02 -0.72
CA HIS A 123 19.98 0.26 0.11
C HIS A 123 19.56 -1.05 -0.54
N PHE A 124 19.29 -1.08 -1.85
CA PHE A 124 18.90 -2.30 -2.56
C PHE A 124 20.01 -3.36 -2.56
N LEU A 125 21.28 -2.95 -2.72
CA LEU A 125 22.42 -3.88 -2.73
C LEU A 125 22.78 -4.43 -1.34
N HIS A 126 22.35 -3.77 -0.26
CA HIS A 126 22.66 -4.15 1.12
C HIS A 126 21.43 -4.56 1.93
N ASP A 127 20.33 -4.92 1.26
CA ASP A 127 19.07 -5.36 1.89
C ASP A 127 18.57 -4.37 2.98
N GLY A 128 18.63 -3.08 2.66
CA GLY A 128 18.30 -1.99 3.57
C GLY A 128 17.08 -1.15 3.17
N ILE A 129 16.30 -1.57 2.16
CA ILE A 129 15.12 -0.83 1.70
C ILE A 129 14.08 -0.76 2.81
N LEU A 130 13.72 -1.89 3.43
CA LEU A 130 12.66 -1.96 4.42
C LEU A 130 13.03 -1.23 5.71
N ASP A 131 14.30 -1.26 6.12
CA ASP A 131 14.82 -0.52 7.28
C ASP A 131 14.87 1.00 7.03
N ASN A 132 14.95 1.41 5.77
CA ASN A 132 14.95 2.82 5.36
C ASN A 132 13.61 3.27 4.78
N SER A 133 12.53 2.57 5.11
CA SER A 133 11.16 2.88 4.71
C SER A 133 10.24 3.03 5.92
N ALA A 134 9.36 4.02 5.85
CA ALA A 134 8.32 4.25 6.83
C ALA A 134 6.99 3.62 6.36
N ALA A 135 6.30 2.94 7.28
CA ALA A 135 4.97 2.38 7.10
C ALA A 135 3.95 3.20 7.91
N PHE A 136 2.89 3.67 7.24
CA PHE A 136 1.83 4.46 7.85
C PHE A 136 0.52 3.70 7.70
N LEU A 137 -0.16 3.46 8.82
CA LEU A 137 -1.53 2.98 8.82
C LEU A 137 -2.48 4.12 8.44
N PRO A 138 -3.52 3.90 7.61
CA PRO A 138 -4.54 4.91 7.35
C PRO A 138 -5.14 5.48 8.64
N SER A 139 -5.39 4.64 9.64
CA SER A 139 -5.90 5.03 10.97
C SER A 139 -4.95 5.94 11.76
N ASP A 140 -3.64 5.78 11.61
CA ASP A 140 -2.63 6.68 12.22
C ASP A 140 -2.59 8.06 11.55
N ILE A 141 -3.05 8.17 10.30
CA ILE A 141 -3.23 9.44 9.57
C ILE A 141 -4.58 10.08 9.93
N GLY A 142 -5.61 9.25 10.08
CA GLY A 142 -6.98 9.66 10.35
C GLY A 142 -7.68 10.32 9.14
N PRO A 143 -9.00 10.56 9.22
CA PRO A 143 -9.78 11.12 8.13
C PRO A 143 -9.26 12.51 7.72
N LEU A 144 -9.28 12.80 6.42
CA LEU A 144 -8.90 14.12 5.91
C LEU A 144 -9.95 15.16 6.31
N PRO A 145 -9.54 16.34 6.81
CA PRO A 145 -10.45 17.31 7.38
C PRO A 145 -11.26 18.09 6.33
N ASP A 146 -10.76 18.19 5.10
CA ASP A 146 -11.38 18.89 3.99
C ASP A 146 -10.86 18.33 2.65
N GLU A 147 -11.35 18.88 1.54
CA GLU A 147 -10.91 18.45 0.22
C GLU A 147 -9.65 19.15 -0.31
N LYS A 148 -8.94 19.95 0.49
CA LYS A 148 -7.70 20.61 0.06
C LYS A 148 -6.56 19.59 -0.03
N ASP A 149 -5.40 20.07 -0.47
CA ASP A 149 -4.19 19.24 -0.51
C ASP A 149 -3.66 18.99 0.90
N HIS A 150 -3.47 17.72 1.23
CA HIS A 150 -2.88 17.26 2.49
C HIS A 150 -1.59 16.50 2.20
N TYR A 151 -0.68 16.48 3.16
CA TYR A 151 0.57 15.72 3.02
C TYR A 151 1.08 15.25 4.37
N MET A 152 1.87 14.19 4.34
CA MET A 152 2.60 13.71 5.51
C MET A 152 3.99 14.30 5.50
N VAL A 153 4.46 14.74 6.67
CA VAL A 153 5.86 15.08 6.92
C VAL A 153 6.42 14.16 7.99
N PHE A 154 7.65 13.69 7.83
CA PHE A 154 8.28 12.76 8.77
C PHE A 154 9.81 12.83 8.70
N ASN A 155 10.49 12.38 9.73
CA ASN A 155 11.96 12.31 9.76
C ASN A 155 12.47 11.04 10.46
N ARG A 156 13.78 10.82 10.35
CA ARG A 156 14.46 9.65 10.96
C ARG A 156 14.47 9.68 12.49
N ALA A 157 14.20 10.83 13.11
CA ALA A 157 14.06 10.95 14.56
C ALA A 157 12.69 10.47 15.07
N GLY A 158 11.78 10.08 14.16
CA GLY A 158 10.45 9.57 14.52
C GLY A 158 9.38 10.66 14.65
N VAL A 159 9.69 11.92 14.34
CA VAL A 159 8.68 12.99 14.29
C VAL A 159 7.87 12.80 13.02
N VAL A 160 6.54 12.88 13.13
CA VAL A 160 5.63 12.79 11.99
C VAL A 160 4.36 13.60 12.24
N HIS A 161 3.91 14.29 11.21
CA HIS A 161 2.65 15.02 11.23
C HIS A 161 1.90 14.83 9.91
N ARG A 162 0.57 14.81 10.00
CA ARG A 162 -0.31 15.11 8.87
C ARG A 162 -0.47 16.61 8.80
N CYS A 163 -0.02 17.20 7.70
CA CYS A 163 -0.12 18.63 7.48
C CYS A 163 -1.32 18.94 6.59
N SER A 164 -2.24 19.70 7.18
CA SER A 164 -3.38 20.36 6.54
C SER A 164 -3.19 21.88 6.69
N GLU A 165 -4.26 22.63 7.00
CA GLU A 165 -4.14 23.99 7.53
C GLU A 165 -3.32 23.99 8.83
N ASP A 166 -3.74 23.17 9.80
CA ASP A 166 -3.03 22.91 11.04
C ASP A 166 -2.38 21.50 11.03
N PRO A 167 -1.08 21.38 11.39
CA PRO A 167 -0.43 20.08 11.52
C PRO A 167 -0.95 19.29 12.71
N VAL A 168 -1.27 18.01 12.48
CA VAL A 168 -1.71 17.07 13.52
C VAL A 168 -0.66 15.96 13.67
N PRO A 169 -0.21 15.64 14.90
CA PRO A 169 0.71 14.52 15.11
C PRO A 169 0.13 13.20 14.59
N ALA A 170 0.96 12.39 13.97
CA ALA A 170 0.59 11.06 13.48
C ALA A 170 1.59 10.01 13.99
N LYS A 171 1.56 8.81 13.42
CA LYS A 171 2.54 7.75 13.71
C LYS A 171 3.00 7.09 12.41
N PHE A 172 4.20 6.52 12.48
CA PHE A 172 4.69 5.58 11.49
C PHE A 172 5.53 4.51 12.17
N HIS A 173 5.72 3.41 11.47
CA HIS A 173 6.58 2.31 11.88
C HIS A 173 7.72 2.15 10.87
N ILE A 174 8.87 1.63 11.30
CA ILE A 174 9.87 1.14 10.34
C ILE A 174 9.28 -0.09 9.64
N LEU A 175 9.29 -0.09 8.31
CA LEU A 175 8.56 -1.09 7.51
C LEU A 175 9.03 -2.52 7.80
N SER A 176 10.34 -2.74 7.94
CA SER A 176 10.90 -4.06 8.28
C SER A 176 10.31 -4.62 9.59
N ARG A 177 10.35 -3.83 10.67
CA ARG A 177 9.83 -4.20 11.99
C ARG A 177 8.33 -4.44 11.92
N PHE A 178 7.60 -3.55 11.25
CA PHE A 178 6.16 -3.69 11.09
C PHE A 178 5.82 -5.02 10.40
N LEU A 179 6.47 -5.33 9.27
CA LEU A 179 6.20 -6.56 8.53
C LEU A 179 6.60 -7.80 9.33
N GLN A 180 7.75 -7.80 10.01
CA GLN A 180 8.17 -8.90 10.90
C GLN A 180 7.12 -9.19 11.98
N ASP A 181 6.54 -8.15 12.60
CA ASP A 181 5.47 -8.30 13.59
C ASP A 181 4.21 -8.94 13.00
N GLN A 182 3.93 -8.73 11.72
CA GLN A 182 2.78 -9.35 11.04
C GLN A 182 3.05 -10.79 10.63
N VAL A 183 4.28 -11.11 10.22
CA VAL A 183 4.70 -12.48 9.91
C VAL A 183 4.54 -13.38 11.13
N ASN A 184 4.86 -12.88 12.32
CA ASN A 184 4.74 -13.70 13.53
C ASN A 184 3.29 -13.97 13.96
N LYS A 185 2.29 -13.36 13.31
CA LYS A 185 0.88 -13.58 13.61
C LYS A 185 0.30 -14.72 12.77
N PRO A 186 -0.57 -15.58 13.34
CA PRO A 186 -1.24 -16.60 12.56
C PRO A 186 -2.09 -15.96 11.44
N ALA A 187 -2.07 -16.58 10.25
CA ALA A 187 -2.92 -16.15 9.15
C ALA A 187 -4.38 -16.15 9.60
N THR A 188 -5.03 -14.99 9.54
CA THR A 188 -6.40 -14.81 10.06
C THR A 188 -7.47 -15.11 9.03
N ARG A 189 -7.11 -15.34 7.76
CA ARG A 189 -8.05 -15.50 6.65
C ARG A 189 -7.67 -16.66 5.74
N SER A 190 -8.68 -17.40 5.28
CA SER A 190 -8.54 -18.28 4.12
C SER A 190 -8.44 -17.42 2.86
N LEU A 191 -7.57 -17.80 1.93
CA LEU A 191 -7.44 -17.18 0.60
C LEU A 191 -7.86 -18.18 -0.51
N GLU A 192 -8.65 -19.18 -0.15
CA GLU A 192 -9.41 -19.97 -1.11
C GLU A 192 -10.53 -19.12 -1.73
N ALA A 193 -11.20 -19.64 -2.77
CA ALA A 193 -12.21 -18.90 -3.54
C ALA A 193 -13.24 -18.13 -2.67
N GLY A 194 -13.75 -18.73 -1.59
CA GLY A 194 -14.68 -18.03 -0.68
C GLY A 194 -14.06 -16.86 0.08
N GLY A 195 -12.78 -16.98 0.46
CA GLY A 195 -12.01 -15.91 1.09
C GLY A 195 -11.66 -14.79 0.12
N VAL A 196 -11.31 -15.15 -1.12
CA VAL A 196 -11.10 -14.20 -2.22
C VAL A 196 -12.36 -13.40 -2.52
N ILE A 197 -13.51 -14.06 -2.65
CA ILE A 197 -14.80 -13.39 -2.86
C ILE A 197 -15.11 -12.44 -1.70
N LYS A 198 -14.92 -12.89 -0.46
CA LYS A 198 -15.16 -12.05 0.72
C LYS A 198 -14.26 -10.81 0.74
N LEU A 199 -12.99 -10.95 0.38
CA LEU A 199 -12.07 -9.81 0.30
C LEU A 199 -12.46 -8.85 -0.84
N GLY A 200 -12.85 -9.41 -1.99
CA GLY A 200 -13.38 -8.64 -3.12
C GLY A 200 -14.66 -7.87 -2.76
N ASP A 201 -15.60 -8.51 -2.06
CA ASP A 201 -16.82 -7.86 -1.57
C ASP A 201 -16.50 -6.71 -0.58
N GLN A 202 -15.45 -6.85 0.24
CA GLN A 202 -15.01 -5.75 1.13
C GLN A 202 -14.47 -4.55 0.34
N ILE A 203 -13.73 -4.80 -0.74
CA ILE A 203 -13.24 -3.76 -1.66
C ILE A 203 -14.41 -3.07 -2.36
N VAL A 204 -15.32 -3.85 -2.95
CA VAL A 204 -16.53 -3.34 -3.61
C VAL A 204 -17.33 -2.46 -2.64
N GLU A 205 -17.52 -2.91 -1.42
CA GLU A 205 -18.23 -2.15 -0.40
C GLU A 205 -17.50 -0.85 -0.03
N ALA A 206 -16.17 -0.88 0.08
CA ALA A 206 -15.39 0.33 0.32
C ALA A 206 -15.56 1.35 -0.81
N VAL A 207 -15.63 0.89 -2.06
CA VAL A 207 -15.95 1.74 -3.22
C VAL A 207 -17.38 2.29 -3.15
N LYS A 208 -18.37 1.47 -2.80
CA LYS A 208 -19.77 1.91 -2.64
C LYS A 208 -19.90 2.98 -1.55
N VAL A 209 -19.29 2.77 -0.39
CA VAL A 209 -19.25 3.74 0.70
C VAL A 209 -18.58 5.04 0.26
N ALA A 210 -17.42 4.96 -0.39
CA ALA A 210 -16.70 6.09 -0.98
C ALA A 210 -17.56 6.86 -1.99
N ARG A 211 -18.36 6.17 -2.82
CA ARG A 211 -19.31 6.81 -3.75
C ARG A 211 -20.43 7.54 -3.03
N SER A 212 -21.03 6.93 -2.01
CA SER A 212 -22.14 7.55 -1.27
C SER A 212 -21.75 8.85 -0.56
N ARG A 213 -20.49 8.93 -0.09
CA ARG A 213 -19.91 10.17 0.47
C ARG A 213 -19.77 11.26 -0.60
N ARG A 214 -19.41 10.89 -1.83
CA ARG A 214 -19.22 11.79 -2.97
C ARG A 214 -20.53 12.27 -3.61
N SER A 215 -21.60 11.48 -3.60
CA SER A 215 -22.89 11.90 -4.19
C SER A 215 -23.55 13.10 -3.50
N HIS A 216 -23.06 13.48 -2.31
CA HIS A 216 -23.51 14.68 -1.61
C HIS A 216 -22.79 15.97 -2.05
N ASP A 217 -21.65 15.89 -2.77
CA ASP A 217 -20.87 17.05 -3.21
C ASP A 217 -20.80 17.09 -4.76
N SER A 218 -21.62 17.95 -5.35
CA SER A 218 -21.78 18.07 -6.80
C SER A 218 -20.56 18.71 -7.47
N GLY A 219 -19.92 18.01 -8.40
CA GLY A 219 -18.97 18.63 -9.33
C GLY A 219 -18.12 17.65 -10.11
N SER A 220 -18.59 17.30 -11.31
CA SER A 220 -17.86 16.77 -12.48
C SER A 220 -16.57 15.98 -12.20
N ARG A 221 -16.57 14.64 -12.33
CA ARG A 221 -15.35 13.83 -12.11
C ARG A 221 -15.41 12.41 -12.75
N PRO A 222 -14.28 11.68 -12.85
CA PRO A 222 -13.90 10.75 -13.94
C PRO A 222 -14.69 9.43 -13.97
N SER A 223 -14.43 8.60 -14.99
CA SER A 223 -15.09 7.30 -15.25
C SER A 223 -15.41 6.55 -13.96
N GLU A 224 -16.70 6.42 -13.65
CA GLU A 224 -17.15 5.73 -12.44
C GLU A 224 -16.75 4.25 -12.50
N ILE A 225 -16.19 3.75 -11.40
CA ILE A 225 -15.92 2.32 -11.25
C ILE A 225 -17.27 1.62 -11.08
N ASP A 226 -17.63 0.79 -12.06
CA ASP A 226 -18.84 -0.04 -12.00
C ASP A 226 -18.65 -1.16 -10.96
N THR A 227 -19.26 -0.95 -9.79
CA THR A 227 -19.17 -1.87 -8.66
C THR A 227 -19.88 -3.21 -8.92
N GLU A 228 -20.87 -3.24 -9.81
CA GLU A 228 -21.55 -4.48 -10.17
C GLU A 228 -20.72 -5.29 -11.16
N GLU A 229 -20.09 -4.63 -12.13
CA GLU A 229 -19.14 -5.30 -13.01
C GLU A 229 -17.93 -5.82 -12.25
N LEU A 230 -17.40 -5.04 -11.31
CA LEU A 230 -16.32 -5.47 -10.41
C LEU A 230 -16.70 -6.74 -9.64
N SER A 231 -17.91 -6.76 -9.07
CA SER A 231 -18.44 -7.91 -8.33
C SER A 231 -18.58 -9.15 -9.21
N LYS A 232 -19.04 -8.99 -10.46
CA LYS A 232 -19.14 -10.10 -11.43
C LYS A 232 -17.77 -10.66 -11.77
N VAL A 233 -16.78 -9.81 -12.06
CA VAL A 233 -15.40 -10.24 -12.39
C VAL A 233 -14.81 -11.08 -11.25
N ILE A 234 -14.91 -10.60 -10.00
CA ILE A 234 -14.42 -11.32 -8.81
C ILE A 234 -15.09 -12.70 -8.69
N ARG A 235 -16.42 -12.77 -8.88
CA ARG A 235 -17.17 -14.01 -8.73
C ARG A 235 -16.95 -14.99 -9.88
N ALA A 236 -16.70 -14.49 -11.09
CA ALA A 236 -16.40 -15.30 -12.26
C ALA A 236 -15.01 -15.95 -12.17
N ARG A 237 -14.04 -15.25 -11.58
CA ARG A 237 -12.65 -15.72 -11.41
C ARG A 237 -12.13 -15.34 -10.02
N PRO A 238 -12.50 -16.08 -8.95
CA PRO A 238 -12.09 -15.75 -7.59
C PRO A 238 -10.64 -16.19 -7.33
N SER A 239 -9.68 -15.53 -8.00
CA SER A 239 -8.23 -15.75 -7.87
C SER A 239 -7.52 -14.56 -7.22
N LEU A 240 -6.33 -14.79 -6.69
CA LEU A 240 -5.47 -13.72 -6.15
C LEU A 240 -4.96 -12.78 -7.24
N GLU A 241 -4.75 -13.28 -8.46
CA GLU A 241 -4.42 -12.47 -9.65
C GLU A 241 -5.52 -11.42 -9.90
N THR A 242 -6.78 -11.87 -9.86
CA THR A 242 -7.96 -10.99 -10.05
C THR A 242 -8.02 -9.94 -8.93
N LEU A 243 -7.81 -10.33 -7.68
CA LEU A 243 -7.74 -9.37 -6.58
C LEU A 243 -6.56 -8.42 -6.66
N SER A 244 -5.39 -8.88 -7.13
CA SER A 244 -4.20 -8.04 -7.31
C SER A 244 -4.47 -6.95 -8.34
N LEU A 245 -5.03 -7.32 -9.50
CA LEU A 245 -5.42 -6.38 -10.55
C LEU A 245 -6.46 -5.36 -10.05
N ILE A 246 -7.47 -5.82 -9.32
CA ILE A 246 -8.49 -4.94 -8.73
C ILE A 246 -7.88 -4.01 -7.69
N SER A 247 -6.99 -4.51 -6.83
CA SER A 247 -6.32 -3.71 -5.81
C SER A 247 -5.51 -2.59 -6.45
N ARG A 248 -4.80 -2.90 -7.53
CA ARG A 248 -4.00 -1.93 -8.28
C ARG A 248 -4.86 -0.88 -9.00
N THR A 249 -5.94 -1.30 -9.65
CA THR A 249 -6.78 -0.42 -10.46
C THR A 249 -7.72 0.45 -9.64
N VAL A 250 -8.29 -0.12 -8.57
CA VAL A 250 -9.32 0.54 -7.74
C VAL A 250 -8.70 1.24 -6.52
N LEU A 251 -7.67 0.64 -5.93
CA LEU A 251 -7.09 1.12 -4.67
C LEU A 251 -5.68 1.71 -4.85
N ASP A 252 -5.13 1.73 -6.07
CA ASP A 252 -3.74 2.11 -6.35
C ASP A 252 -2.71 1.42 -5.43
N SER A 253 -3.05 0.22 -4.94
CA SER A 253 -2.27 -0.52 -3.95
C SER A 253 -1.85 -1.86 -4.51
N GLU A 254 -0.60 -2.25 -4.25
CA GLU A 254 -0.16 -3.62 -4.52
C GLU A 254 -0.68 -4.57 -3.44
N LEU A 255 -1.15 -5.74 -3.85
CA LEU A 255 -1.58 -6.80 -2.95
C LEU A 255 -0.46 -7.81 -2.75
N LEU A 256 0.06 -7.89 -1.53
CA LEU A 256 0.99 -8.95 -1.11
C LEU A 256 0.30 -9.95 -0.19
N VAL A 257 0.65 -11.23 -0.31
CA VAL A 257 0.16 -12.28 0.59
C VAL A 257 1.31 -12.79 1.44
N ILE A 258 1.21 -12.60 2.75
CA ILE A 258 2.19 -13.07 3.74
C ILE A 258 1.68 -14.35 4.39
N ASN A 259 2.36 -15.48 4.25
CA ASN A 259 1.97 -16.72 4.94
C ASN A 259 3.11 -17.31 5.80
N PRO A 260 3.06 -17.13 7.14
CA PRO A 260 4.11 -17.62 8.01
C PRO A 260 4.19 -19.15 8.13
N GLN A 261 3.16 -19.89 7.70
CA GLN A 261 3.16 -21.35 7.79
C GLN A 261 4.12 -21.99 6.77
N TRP A 262 4.51 -21.31 5.70
CA TRP A 262 5.48 -21.83 4.73
C TRP A 262 6.95 -21.68 5.16
N GLN A 263 7.22 -21.12 6.34
CA GLN A 263 8.52 -21.28 6.99
C GLN A 263 8.76 -22.73 7.48
N ARG A 264 7.70 -23.55 7.59
CA ARG A 264 7.76 -24.88 8.23
C ARG A 264 7.91 -26.05 7.27
N THR A 265 7.92 -25.86 5.96
CA THR A 265 8.24 -26.94 5.02
C THR A 265 9.74 -27.19 5.04
N PRO A 266 10.23 -28.34 5.55
CA PRO A 266 11.64 -28.67 5.45
C PRO A 266 11.99 -28.70 3.96
N LYS A 267 13.10 -28.07 3.58
CA LYS A 267 13.72 -28.38 2.29
C LYS A 267 14.00 -29.89 2.32
N HIS A 268 13.28 -30.66 1.51
CA HIS A 268 13.74 -31.99 1.19
C HIS A 268 15.10 -31.83 0.52
N SER A 269 16.15 -32.19 1.26
CA SER A 269 17.51 -32.29 0.71
C SER A 269 17.50 -33.33 -0.42
N PRO A 270 18.19 -33.06 -1.55
CA PRO A 270 18.41 -34.06 -2.58
C PRO A 270 19.25 -35.23 -2.08
#